data_AF-A0A9X9M629-F1
#
_entry.id   AF-A0A9X9M629-F1
#
_cell.length_a   1.000
_cell.length_b   1.000
_cell.length_c   1.000
_cell.angle_alpha   90.00
_cell.angle_beta   90.00
_cell.angle_gamma   90.00
#
_symmetry.space_group_name_H-M   'P 1'
#
loop_
_entity.id
_entity.type
_entity.pdbx_description
1 polymer ?
#
loop_
_entity_poly.entity_id
_entity_poly.type
_entity_poly.pdbx_seq_one_letter_code
_entity_poly.pdbx_strand_id
1 'polypeptide(L)'
;MRFCLHEEMAPQELSRRLATVITHVDEIMQQEIRPLVAVDIIEQLHRQFAILSGGRGKDGAPIITFPEFVGFKHLPEEDFLNVMTYLTSIPR
;
A
#
# COMPACT_ATOMS: atom_id res chain seq x y z
N MET A 1 -22.14 24.84 -9.95
CA MET A 1 -20.72 25.16 -9.68
C MET A 1 -20.54 25.42 -8.18
N ARG A 2 -20.01 24.43 -7.44
CA ARG A 2 -19.34 24.61 -6.15
C ARG A 2 -18.59 23.32 -5.81
N PHE A 3 -17.31 23.34 -6.16
CA PHE A 3 -16.19 22.62 -5.55
C PHE A 3 -16.49 21.23 -4.96
N CYS A 4 -16.44 20.19 -5.79
CA CYS A 4 -15.80 18.96 -5.33
C CYS A 4 -14.34 19.34 -5.15
N LEU A 5 -13.95 19.69 -3.91
CA LEU A 5 -12.55 19.66 -3.54
C LEU A 5 -12.08 18.26 -3.91
N HIS A 6 -11.29 18.15 -4.97
CA HIS A 6 -10.61 16.90 -5.26
C HIS A 6 -9.76 16.66 -4.02
N GLU A 7 -10.16 15.73 -3.16
CA GLU A 7 -9.29 15.25 -2.10
C GLU A 7 -8.18 14.48 -2.79
N GLU A 8 -7.24 15.22 -3.38
CA GLU A 8 -6.04 14.69 -3.97
C GLU A 8 -5.26 13.99 -2.85
N MET A 9 -4.67 12.85 -3.20
CA MET A 9 -3.76 12.11 -2.35
C MET A 9 -2.62 13.04 -1.99
N ALA A 10 -2.67 13.61 -0.78
CA ALA A 10 -1.65 14.52 -0.30
C ALA A 10 -0.31 13.76 -0.23
N PRO A 11 0.74 14.14 -0.97
CA PRO A 11 2.03 13.42 -0.98
C PRO A 11 2.63 13.27 0.42
N GLN A 12 2.32 14.21 1.32
CA GLN A 12 2.73 14.17 2.72
C GLN A 12 2.06 13.02 3.49
N GLU A 13 0.78 12.75 3.23
CA GLU A 13 0.05 11.65 3.87
C GLU A 13 0.53 10.29 3.37
N LEU A 14 0.79 10.16 2.06
CA LEU A 14 1.42 8.96 1.52
C LEU A 14 2.81 8.74 2.15
N SER A 15 3.63 9.79 2.23
CA SER A 15 4.96 9.72 2.86
C SER A 15 4.88 9.29 4.33
N ARG A 16 3.89 9.81 5.08
CA ARG A 16 3.64 9.43 6.48
C ARG A 16 3.31 7.94 6.60
N ARG A 17 2.41 7.42 5.78
CA ARG A 17 2.01 6.00 5.82
C ARG A 17 3.13 5.07 5.37
N LEU A 18 3.93 5.47 4.39
CA LEU A 18 5.11 4.72 3.97
C LEU A 18 6.15 4.62 5.09
N ALA A 19 6.34 5.67 5.88
CA ALA A 19 7.22 5.63 7.05
C ALA A 19 6.77 4.58 8.07
N THR A 20 5.46 4.47 8.34
CA THR A 20 4.90 3.42 9.21
C THR A 20 5.25 2.02 8.69
N VAL A 21 5.10 1.77 7.38
CA VAL A 21 5.38 0.44 6.80
C VAL A 21 6.84 0.04 7.04
N ILE A 22 7.78 0.95 6.79
CA ILE A 22 9.22 0.67 6.93
C ILE A 22 9.58 0.28 8.37
N THR A 23 8.94 0.87 9.38
CA THR A 23 9.23 0.56 10.79
C THR A 23 8.56 -0.73 11.28
N HIS A 24 7.48 -1.18 10.65
CA HIS A 24 6.74 -2.38 11.08
C HIS A 24 7.19 -3.67 10.39
N VAL A 25 7.93 -3.59 9.27
CA VAL A 25 8.45 -4.79 8.57
C VAL A 25 9.38 -5.61 9.48
N ASP A 26 10.19 -4.96 10.33
CA ASP A 26 11.10 -5.65 11.25
C ASP A 26 10.37 -6.44 12.35
N GLU A 27 9.18 -6.00 12.77
CA GLU A 27 8.37 -6.65 13.80
C GLU A 27 7.51 -7.79 13.23
N ILE A 28 7.02 -7.65 11.99
CA ILE A 28 6.19 -8.66 11.31
C ILE A 28 7.02 -9.90 10.90
N MET A 29 8.31 -9.73 10.60
CA MET A 29 9.22 -10.83 10.25
C MET A 29 9.58 -11.74 11.45
N GLN A 30 9.24 -11.35 12.69
CA GLN A 30 9.59 -12.06 13.93
C GLN A 30 8.45 -12.93 14.49
N GLN A 31 7.27 -12.92 13.87
CA GLN A 31 6.16 -13.78 14.27
C GLN A 31 5.92 -14.85 13.20
N GLU A 32 5.67 -16.11 13.59
CA GLU A 32 5.24 -17.21 12.70
C GLU A 32 3.80 -16.96 12.18
N ILE A 33 3.59 -15.83 11.50
CA ILE A 33 2.29 -15.46 10.94
C ILE A 33 2.17 -16.12 9.57
N ARG A 34 1.05 -16.81 9.34
CA ARG A 34 0.63 -17.25 8.01
C ARG A 34 0.84 -16.12 7.00
N PRO A 35 1.46 -16.35 5.83
CA PRO A 35 1.63 -15.30 4.83
C PRO A 35 0.27 -14.72 4.45
N LEU A 36 0.16 -13.38 4.41
CA LEU A 36 -1.04 -12.71 3.93
C LEU A 36 -1.28 -13.07 2.47
N VAL A 37 -2.44 -13.62 2.14
CA VAL A 37 -2.78 -14.02 0.76
C VAL A 37 -3.82 -13.09 0.15
N ALA A 38 -3.88 -13.04 -1.19
CA ALA A 38 -4.79 -12.13 -1.91
C ALA A 38 -6.25 -12.25 -1.47
N VAL A 39 -6.70 -13.47 -1.16
CA VAL A 39 -8.07 -13.73 -0.71
C VAL A 39 -8.40 -13.06 0.62
N ASP A 40 -7.41 -12.85 1.49
CA ASP A 40 -7.61 -12.19 2.78
C ASP A 40 -7.86 -10.68 2.61
N ILE A 41 -7.43 -10.08 1.49
CA ILE A 41 -7.43 -8.62 1.28
C ILE A 41 -8.00 -8.20 -0.07
N ILE A 42 -8.82 -9.05 -0.68
CA ILE A 42 -9.29 -8.86 -2.06
C ILE A 42 -10.06 -7.54 -2.23
N GLU A 43 -10.82 -7.13 -1.21
CA GLU A 43 -11.57 -5.87 -1.22
C GLU A 43 -10.65 -4.65 -1.20
N GLN A 44 -9.56 -4.70 -0.43
CA GLN A 44 -8.54 -3.66 -0.38
C GLN A 44 -7.78 -3.58 -1.70
N LEU A 45 -7.44 -4.72 -2.30
CA LEU A 45 -6.77 -4.76 -3.61
C LEU A 45 -7.65 -4.16 -4.72
N HIS A 46 -8.97 -4.40 -4.67
CA HIS A 46 -9.92 -3.80 -5.62
C HIS A 46 -10.06 -2.28 -5.49
N ARG A 47 -9.63 -1.66 -4.38
CA ARG A 47 -9.59 -0.19 -4.26
C ARG A 47 -8.48 0.42 -5.11
N GLN A 48 -7.48 -0.35 -5.50
CA GLN A 48 -6.39 0.04 -6.40
C GLN A 48 -5.64 1.33 -6.00
N PHE A 49 -5.56 1.66 -4.70
CA PHE A 49 -4.78 2.81 -4.23
C PHE A 49 -3.25 2.58 -4.32
N ALA A 50 -2.83 1.34 -4.55
CA ALA A 50 -1.44 0.95 -4.83
C ALA A 50 -1.43 -0.18 -5.85
N ILE A 51 -0.50 -0.14 -6.81
CA ILE A 51 -0.42 -1.08 -7.94
C ILE A 51 1.03 -1.53 -8.11
N LEU A 52 1.26 -2.83 -8.21
CA LEU A 52 2.56 -3.38 -8.61
C LEU A 52 2.72 -3.21 -10.14
N SER A 53 3.68 -2.39 -10.56
CA SER A 53 3.84 -1.94 -11.95
C SER A 53 4.43 -3.01 -12.89
N GLY A 54 4.76 -4.19 -12.39
CA GLY A 54 5.47 -5.26 -13.12
C GLY A 54 6.97 -5.00 -13.34
N GLY A 55 7.39 -3.74 -13.45
CA GLY A 55 8.80 -3.32 -13.51
C GLY A 55 9.53 -3.45 -12.17
N ARG A 56 10.87 -3.40 -12.22
CA ARG A 56 11.73 -3.48 -11.03
C ARG A 56 12.85 -2.46 -11.06
N GLY A 57 13.23 -2.00 -9.88
CA GLY A 57 14.39 -1.13 -9.69
C GLY A 57 15.70 -1.87 -9.96
N LYS A 58 16.81 -1.13 -9.94
CA LYS A 58 18.16 -1.66 -10.22
C LYS A 58 18.55 -2.83 -9.31
N ASP A 59 18.17 -2.76 -8.04
CA ASP A 59 18.44 -3.80 -7.03
C ASP A 59 17.39 -4.91 -7.04
N GLY A 60 16.47 -4.88 -7.99
CA GLY A 60 15.41 -5.85 -8.11
C GLY A 60 14.24 -5.63 -7.14
N ALA A 61 14.17 -4.49 -6.46
CA ALA A 61 13.02 -4.08 -5.66
C ALA A 61 11.77 -3.90 -6.54
N PRO A 62 10.56 -4.22 -6.02
CA PRO A 62 9.31 -3.99 -6.74
C PRO A 62 9.07 -2.49 -6.98
N ILE A 63 8.52 -2.14 -8.14
CA ILE A 63 8.03 -0.78 -8.41
C ILE A 63 6.53 -0.73 -8.12
N ILE A 64 6.16 0.04 -7.10
CA ILE A 64 4.77 0.27 -6.70
C ILE A 64 4.36 1.67 -7.16
N THR A 65 3.25 1.78 -7.87
CA THR A 65 2.64 3.04 -8.28
C THR A 65 1.43 3.33 -7.40
N PHE A 66 1.32 4.58 -6.96
CA PHE A 66 0.19 5.12 -6.23
C PHE A 66 -0.61 6.03 -7.17
N PRO A 67 -1.70 5.54 -7.79
CA PRO A 67 -2.59 6.41 -8.55
C PRO A 67 -3.35 7.35 -7.63
N GLU A 68 -3.96 8.38 -8.21
CA GLU A 68 -4.88 9.25 -7.48
C GLU A 68 -6.03 8.44 -6.88
N PHE A 69 -6.29 8.58 -5.58
CA PHE A 69 -7.26 7.77 -4.86
C PHE A 69 -8.11 8.63 -3.93
N VAL A 70 -9.36 8.85 -4.35
CA VAL A 70 -10.32 9.64 -3.58
C VAL A 70 -10.60 8.96 -2.25
N GLY A 71 -10.45 9.71 -1.16
CA GLY A 71 -10.63 9.19 0.19
C GLY A 71 -9.40 8.49 0.78
N PHE A 72 -8.21 8.65 0.18
CA PHE A 72 -6.96 8.10 0.73
C PHE A 72 -6.74 8.45 2.21
N LYS A 73 -7.08 9.68 2.62
CA LYS A 73 -6.99 10.11 4.03
C LYS A 73 -7.86 9.29 4.98
N HIS A 74 -8.98 8.77 4.49
CA HIS A 74 -9.94 7.96 5.25
C HIS A 74 -9.66 6.47 5.16
N LEU A 75 -8.69 6.03 4.35
CA LEU A 75 -8.28 4.63 4.28
C LEU A 75 -7.72 4.20 5.65
N PRO A 76 -8.18 3.08 6.24
CA PRO A 76 -7.59 2.54 7.46
C PRO A 76 -6.09 2.30 7.33
N GLU A 77 -5.34 2.49 8.42
CA GLU A 77 -3.89 2.24 8.42
C GLU A 77 -3.56 0.76 8.22
N GLU A 78 -4.36 -0.14 8.80
CA GLU A 78 -4.24 -1.57 8.60
C GLU A 78 -4.45 -1.99 7.14
N ASP A 79 -5.45 -1.44 6.44
CA ASP A 79 -5.68 -1.72 5.02
C ASP A 79 -4.49 -1.30 4.17
N PHE A 80 -3.90 -0.13 4.48
CA PHE A 80 -2.69 0.33 3.81
C PHE A 80 -1.52 -0.62 4.06
N LEU A 81 -1.26 -0.98 5.32
CA LEU A 81 -0.19 -1.89 5.70
C LEU A 81 -0.35 -3.27 5.06
N ASN A 82 -1.56 -3.84 5.09
CA ASN A 82 -1.87 -5.14 4.52
C ASN A 82 -1.61 -5.18 3.00
N VAL A 83 -2.04 -4.15 2.27
CA VAL A 83 -1.74 -4.05 0.83
C VAL A 83 -0.24 -3.92 0.57
N MET A 84 0.47 -3.09 1.35
CA MET A 84 1.91 -2.92 1.18
C MET A 84 2.68 -4.21 1.50
N THR A 85 2.32 -4.92 2.58
CA THR A 85 2.88 -6.22 2.94
C THR A 85 2.61 -7.24 1.84
N TYR A 86 1.38 -7.33 1.34
CA TYR A 86 1.05 -8.26 0.26
C TYR A 86 1.84 -7.95 -1.01
N LEU A 87 1.80 -6.72 -1.52
CA LEU A 87 2.47 -6.34 -2.78
C LEU A 87 4.00 -6.52 -2.72
N THR A 88 4.61 -6.30 -1.56
CA THR A 88 6.06 -6.50 -1.37
C THR A 88 6.44 -7.98 -1.14
N SER A 89 5.50 -8.82 -0.70
CA SER A 89 5.71 -10.26 -0.51
C SER A 89 5.60 -11.09 -1.80
N ILE A 90 5.05 -10.54 -2.89
CA ILE A 90 4.85 -11.28 -4.14
C ILE A 90 6.21 -11.74 -4.69
N PRO A 91 6.46 -13.06 -4.74
CA PRO A 91 7.71 -13.61 -5.26
C PRO A 91 7.83 -13.36 -6.77
N ARG A 92 9.06 -13.49 -7.29
CA ARG A 92 9.27 -13.58 -8.74
C ARG A 92 9.05 -14.99 -9.24
#